data_AF-A0A1G0WPT3-F1
#
_entry.id   AF-A0A1G0WPT3-F1
#
_cell.length_a   1.000
_cell.length_b   1.000
_cell.length_c   1.000
_cell.angle_alpha   90.00
_cell.angle_beta   90.00
_cell.angle_gamma   90.00
#
_symmetry.space_group_name_H-M   'P 1'
#
loop_
_entity.id
_entity.type
_entity.pdbx_description
1 polymer ?
#
loop_
_entity_poly.entity_id
_entity_poly.type
_entity_poly.pdbx_seq_one_letter_code
_entity_poly.pdbx_strand_id
1 'polypeptide(L)'
;MAYILTIIHFWLIFKIFRHFKYFINKNFIIILVSSLLIGISHYGQLTGIIMFFLAGMLLGYSYIVAEEKKLSPVLIVTIILFLEMVIEYANDYIFY
;
A
#
# COMPACT_ATOMS: atom_id res chain seq x y z
N MET A 1 13.65 1.79 2.29
CA MET A 1 12.53 1.21 3.06
C MET A 1 11.25 1.08 2.23
N ALA A 2 10.78 2.18 1.61
CA ALA A 2 9.54 2.20 0.82
C ALA A 2 9.38 1.07 -0.22
N TYR A 3 10.40 0.83 -1.05
CA TYR A 3 10.36 -0.22 -2.08
C TYR A 3 10.11 -1.63 -1.49
N ILE A 4 10.75 -1.95 -0.36
CA ILE A 4 10.59 -3.25 0.31
C ILE A 4 9.17 -3.38 0.86
N LEU A 5 8.65 -2.32 1.49
CA LEU A 5 7.26 -2.27 1.97
C LEU A 5 6.26 -2.50 0.83
N THR A 6 6.49 -1.86 -0.33
CA THR A 6 5.64 -2.04 -1.51
C THR A 6 5.69 -3.47 -2.05
N ILE A 7 6.87 -4.10 -2.07
CA ILE A 7 6.98 -5.50 -2.50
C ILE A 7 6.18 -6.42 -1.57
N ILE A 8 6.38 -6.28 -0.26
CA ILE A 8 5.79 -7.19 0.75
C ILE A 8 4.27 -6.99 0.81
N HIS A 9 3.81 -5.75 0.92
CA HIS A 9 2.40 -5.44 1.18
C HIS A 9 1.54 -5.28 -0.07
N PHE A 10 2.13 -5.20 -1.27
CA PHE A 10 1.35 -5.15 -2.50
C PHE A 10 1.77 -6.23 -3.48
N TRP A 11 2.98 -6.17 -4.03
CA TRP A 11 3.37 -7.09 -5.11
C TRP A 11 3.21 -8.57 -4.74
N LEU A 12 3.70 -8.96 -3.57
CA LEU A 12 3.63 -10.35 -3.10
C LEU A 12 2.17 -10.79 -2.90
N ILE A 13 1.35 -9.96 -2.27
CA ILE A 13 -0.07 -10.26 -2.03
C ILE A 13 -0.83 -10.37 -3.36
N PHE A 14 -0.68 -9.38 -4.24
CA PHE A 14 -1.31 -9.40 -5.56
C PHE A 14 -0.90 -10.64 -6.37
N LYS A 15 0.38 -11.01 -6.34
CA LYS A 15 0.90 -12.19 -7.04
C LYS A 15 0.34 -13.49 -6.44
N ILE A 16 0.29 -13.62 -5.12
CA ILE A 16 -0.26 -14.80 -4.43
C ILE A 16 -1.76 -14.92 -4.73
N PHE A 17 -2.53 -13.85 -4.54
CA PHE A 17 -3.98 -13.89 -4.72
C PHE A 17 -4.36 -14.18 -6.17
N ARG A 18 -3.68 -13.57 -7.15
CA ARG A 18 -3.96 -13.83 -8.57
C ARG A 18 -3.52 -15.22 -9.05
N HIS A 19 -2.73 -15.94 -8.26
CA HIS A 19 -2.47 -17.37 -8.54
C HIS A 19 -3.74 -18.22 -8.39
N PHE A 20 -4.67 -17.79 -7.53
CA PHE A 20 -5.95 -18.47 -7.31
C PHE A 20 -7.01 -17.94 -8.27
N LYS A 21 -7.61 -18.84 -9.08
CA LYS A 21 -8.65 -18.48 -10.09
C LYS A 21 -9.81 -17.64 -9.53
N TYR A 22 -10.19 -17.85 -8.27
CA TYR A 22 -11.28 -17.12 -7.62
C TYR A 22 -11.01 -15.62 -7.46
N PHE A 23 -9.74 -15.22 -7.26
CA PHE A 23 -9.37 -13.85 -6.94
C PHE A 23 -8.85 -13.02 -8.12
N ILE A 24 -8.68 -13.64 -9.30
CA ILE A 24 -8.13 -12.98 -10.51
C ILE A 24 -8.81 -11.65 -10.83
N ASN A 25 -10.13 -11.56 -10.65
CA ASN A 25 -10.91 -10.35 -10.94
C ASN A 25 -11.41 -9.63 -9.68
N LYS A 26 -10.95 -10.02 -8.49
CA LYS A 26 -11.42 -9.48 -7.21
C LYS A 26 -10.44 -8.47 -6.63
N ASN A 27 -10.04 -7.50 -7.45
CA ASN A 27 -9.07 -6.45 -7.07
C ASN A 27 -9.42 -5.78 -5.73
N PHE A 28 -10.71 -5.48 -5.49
CA PHE A 28 -11.18 -4.91 -4.23
C PHE A 28 -10.83 -5.76 -2.99
N ILE A 29 -10.94 -7.09 -3.09
CA ILE A 29 -10.61 -7.99 -1.97
C ILE A 29 -9.10 -7.98 -1.71
N ILE A 30 -8.30 -8.00 -2.77
CA ILE A 30 -6.84 -7.96 -2.67
C ILE A 30 -6.39 -6.63 -2.05
N ILE A 31 -7.00 -5.51 -2.43
CA ILE A 31 -6.77 -4.20 -1.81
C ILE A 31 -7.09 -4.29 -0.32
N LEU A 32 -8.29 -4.74 0.08
CA LEU A 32 -8.67 -4.84 1.49
C LEU A 32 -7.68 -5.67 2.31
N VAL A 33 -7.24 -6.82 1.81
CA VAL A 33 -6.27 -7.68 2.49
C VAL A 33 -4.92 -6.96 2.63
N SER A 34 -4.45 -6.33 1.55
CA SER A 34 -3.19 -5.56 1.56
C SER A 34 -3.24 -4.42 2.56
N SER A 35 -4.33 -3.65 2.56
CA SER A 35 -4.57 -2.53 3.47
C SER A 35 -4.64 -2.97 4.92
N LEU A 36 -5.30 -4.10 5.22
CA LEU A 36 -5.35 -4.66 6.57
C LEU A 36 -3.96 -5.03 7.08
N LEU A 37 -3.14 -5.67 6.22
CA LEU A 37 -1.77 -6.04 6.60
C LEU A 37 -0.89 -4.82 6.84
N ILE A 38 -1.07 -3.73 6.09
CA ILE A 38 -0.39 -2.45 6.34
C ILE A 38 -0.85 -1.84 7.68
N GLY A 39 -2.16 -1.78 7.93
CA GLY A 39 -2.68 -1.24 9.19
C GLY A 39 -2.14 -2.00 10.40
N ILE A 40 -2.12 -3.34 10.35
CA ILE A 40 -1.67 -4.19 11.45
C ILE A 40 -0.14 -4.15 11.62
N SER A 41 0.64 -3.94 10.54
CA SER A 41 2.09 -3.88 10.63
C SER A 41 2.60 -2.60 11.29
N HIS A 42 1.78 -1.55 11.36
CA HIS A 42 2.05 -0.32 12.09
C HIS A 42 1.48 -0.44 13.51
N TYR A 43 2.24 -1.13 14.36
CA TYR A 43 1.93 -1.28 15.79
C TYR A 43 1.74 0.08 16.46
N GLY A 44 0.64 0.27 17.19
CA GLY A 44 0.35 1.54 17.84
C GLY A 44 -1.08 1.65 18.35
N GLN A 45 -1.53 2.89 18.53
CA GLN A 45 -2.92 3.18 18.89
C GLN A 45 -3.87 2.80 17.76
N LEU A 46 -5.11 2.45 18.12
CA LEU A 46 -6.16 2.08 17.16
C LEU A 46 -6.36 3.13 16.06
N THR A 47 -6.22 4.41 16.40
CA THR A 47 -6.28 5.54 15.46
C THR A 47 -5.20 5.45 14.38
N GLY A 48 -3.95 5.12 14.75
CA GLY A 48 -2.85 4.92 13.80
C GLY A 48 -3.13 3.74 12.86
N ILE A 49 -3.57 2.61 13.41
CA ILE A 49 -3.93 1.41 12.62
C ILE A 49 -4.99 1.74 11.56
N ILE A 50 -6.04 2.49 11.95
CA ILE A 50 -7.10 2.92 11.02
C ILE A 50 -6.55 3.84 9.93
N MET A 51 -5.68 4.79 10.28
CA MET A 51 -5.08 5.71 9.31
C MET A 51 -4.19 4.96 8.30
N PHE A 52 -3.34 4.04 8.76
CA PHE A 52 -2.51 3.21 7.89
C PHE A 52 -3.32 2.23 7.05
N PHE A 53 -4.44 1.72 7.57
CA PHE A 53 -5.39 0.94 6.77
C PHE A 53 -5.97 1.77 5.61
N LEU A 54 -6.44 2.99 5.88
CA LEU A 54 -6.99 3.87 4.85
C LEU A 54 -5.92 4.27 3.82
N ALA A 55 -4.71 4.61 4.26
CA ALA A 55 -3.57 4.86 3.37
C ALA A 55 -3.27 3.63 2.49
N GLY A 56 -3.26 2.44 3.10
CA GLY A 56 -3.12 1.17 2.40
C GLY A 56 -4.20 0.94 1.33
N MET A 57 -5.43 1.41 1.52
CA MET A 57 -6.49 1.31 0.50
C MET A 57 -6.19 2.20 -0.71
N LEU A 58 -5.74 3.44 -0.48
CA LEU A 58 -5.36 4.38 -1.53
C LEU A 58 -4.15 3.88 -2.34
N LEU A 59 -3.15 3.34 -1.66
CA LEU A 59 -1.97 2.73 -2.29
C LEU A 59 -2.33 1.48 -3.09
N GLY A 60 -3.21 0.62 -2.55
CA GLY A 60 -3.70 -0.56 -3.26
C GLY A 60 -4.51 -0.20 -4.51
N TYR A 61 -5.34 0.85 -4.44
CA TYR A 61 -6.03 1.38 -5.61
C TYR A 61 -5.04 1.94 -6.65
N SER A 62 -4.03 2.69 -6.21
CA SER A 62 -2.99 3.23 -7.09
C SER A 62 -2.20 2.11 -7.80
N TYR A 63 -1.96 0.98 -7.12
CA TYR A 63 -1.36 -0.20 -7.72
C TYR A 63 -2.20 -0.71 -8.91
N ILE A 64 -3.51 -0.87 -8.73
CA ILE A 64 -4.44 -1.31 -9.79
C ILE A 64 -4.45 -0.33 -10.96
N VAL A 65 -4.59 0.97 -10.68
CA VAL A 65 -4.61 1.99 -11.74
C VAL A 65 -3.30 1.98 -12.53
N ALA A 66 -2.15 1.79 -11.87
CA ALA A 66 -0.87 1.67 -12.56
C ALA A 66 -0.81 0.43 -13.45
N GLU A 67 -1.33 -0.72 -13.01
CA GLU A 67 -1.45 -1.92 -13.84
C GLU A 67 -2.34 -1.69 -15.06
N GLU A 68 -3.51 -1.11 -14.88
CA GLU A 68 -4.46 -0.81 -15.97
C GLU A 68 -3.85 0.14 -17.01
N LYS A 69 -3.02 1.08 -16.56
CA LYS A 69 -2.26 2.01 -17.42
C LYS A 69 -0.97 1.41 -18.00
N LYS A 70 -0.69 0.13 -17.77
CA LYS A 70 0.54 -0.56 -18.21
C LYS A 70 1.83 0.11 -17.70
N LEU A 71 1.76 0.77 -16.55
CA LEU A 71 2.91 1.34 -15.84
C LEU A 71 3.42 0.33 -14.81
N SER A 72 4.65 0.50 -14.33
CA SER A 72 5.19 -0.33 -13.24
C SER A 72 4.46 -0.03 -11.92
N PRO A 73 3.60 -0.93 -11.40
CA PRO A 73 2.77 -0.64 -10.24
C PRO A 73 3.61 -0.51 -8.97
N VAL A 74 4.62 -1.38 -8.85
CA VAL A 74 5.59 -1.34 -7.76
C VAL A 74 6.30 0.01 -7.72
N LEU A 75 6.72 0.54 -8.88
CA LEU A 75 7.42 1.80 -8.94
C LEU A 75 6.50 2.98 -8.58
N ILE A 76 5.28 3.01 -9.12
CA ILE A 76 4.29 4.05 -8.80
C ILE A 76 3.98 4.08 -7.31
N VAL A 77 3.65 2.93 -6.71
CA VAL A 77 3.32 2.87 -5.28
C VAL A 77 4.54 3.17 -4.42
N THR A 78 5.74 2.75 -4.81
CA THR A 78 6.98 3.10 -4.10
C THR A 78 7.21 4.61 -4.07
N ILE A 79 6.96 5.31 -5.20
CA ILE A 79 7.10 6.76 -5.28
C ILE A 79 6.09 7.45 -4.35
N ILE A 80 4.83 7.03 -4.38
CA ILE A 80 3.79 7.60 -3.53
C ILE A 80 4.17 7.42 -2.05
N LEU A 81 4.56 6.21 -1.65
CA LEU A 81 4.97 5.91 -0.27
C LEU A 81 6.22 6.69 0.15
N PHE A 82 7.18 6.87 -0.76
CA PHE A 82 8.36 7.68 -0.50
C PHE A 82 7.99 9.16 -0.28
N LEU A 83 7.10 9.71 -1.09
CA LEU A 83 6.63 11.09 -0.93
C LEU A 83 5.87 11.29 0.39
N GLU A 84 5.04 10.32 0.79
CA GLU A 84 4.36 10.32 2.08
C GLU A 84 5.37 10.39 3.24
N MET A 85 6.40 9.54 3.22
CA MET A 85 7.48 9.55 4.23
C MET A 85 8.26 10.86 4.26
N VAL A 86 8.50 11.48 3.09
CA VAL A 86 9.16 12.79 3.01
C VAL A 86 8.29 13.88 3.63
N ILE A 87 6.98 13.87 3.39
CA ILE A 87 6.04 14.84 3.96
C ILE A 87 5.97 14.67 5.49
N GLU A 88 5.88 13.43 5.98
CA GLU A 88 5.88 13.12 7.40
C GLU A 88 7.16 13.65 8.08
N TYR A 89 8.32 13.31 7.52
CA TYR A 89 9.61 13.79 8.04
C TYR A 89 9.74 15.31 8.00
N ALA A 90 9.23 15.97 6.94
CA ALA A 90 9.24 17.42 6.84
C ALA A 90 8.33 18.07 7.89
N ASN A 91 7.16 17.49 8.16
CA ASN A 91 6.26 17.97 9.21
C ASN A 91 6.91 17.85 10.58
N ASP A 92 7.56 16.73 10.88
CA ASP A 92 8.28 16.56 12.14
C ASP A 92 9.34 17.65 12.34
N TYR A 93 10.06 18.04 11.27
CA TYR A 93 11.07 19.10 11.36
C TYR A 93 10.51 20.53 11.48
N ILE A 94 9.28 20.78 11.02
CA ILE A 94 8.66 22.11 11.09
C ILE A 94 7.97 22.33 12.44
N PHE A 95 7.39 21.29 13.01
CA PHE A 95 6.56 21.39 14.23
C PHE A 95 7.29 20.96 15.52
N TYR A 96 8.54 20.46 15.43
CA TYR A 96 9.46 20.22 16.55
C TYR A 96 10.79 20.93 16.36
#